data_AF-A0A0M8YIR5-F1
#
_entry.id   AF-A0A0M8YIR5-F1
#
_cell.length_a   1.000
_cell.length_b   1.000
_cell.length_c   1.000
_cell.angle_alpha   90.00
_cell.angle_beta   90.00
_cell.angle_gamma   90.00
#
_symmetry.space_group_name_H-M   'P 1'
#
loop_
_entity.id
_entity.type
_entity.pdbx_description
1 polymer ?
#
loop_
_entity_poly.entity_id
_entity_poly.type
_entity_poly.pdbx_seq_one_letter_code
_entity_poly.pdbx_strand_id
1 'polypeptide(L)'
;MGDQFSVQLDRLDSLAGERLPGMAGAMGEALSHLNRVIDETDGAFIAPPSGEADLFAGARTEFRVTTDYLQQVLQDNVGNLELAAKALREIASRYRQADGQG
;
A
#
# COMPACT_ATOMS: atom_id res chain seq x y z
N MET A 1 -41.01 -2.81 15.65
CA MET A 1 -39.83 -2.10 16.18
C MET A 1 -38.69 -2.44 15.24
N GLY A 2 -38.41 -1.56 14.29
CA GLY A 2 -37.35 -1.78 13.31
C GLY A 2 -36.01 -1.65 14.02
N ASP A 3 -35.15 -2.65 13.87
CA ASP A 3 -33.73 -2.50 14.21
C ASP A 3 -33.23 -1.27 13.45
N GLN A 4 -33.02 -0.20 14.21
CA GLN A 4 -32.43 1.01 13.70
C GLN A 4 -31.00 0.63 13.35
N PHE A 5 -30.72 0.41 12.06
CA PHE A 5 -29.36 0.34 11.54
C PHE A 5 -28.69 1.70 11.81
N SER A 6 -28.25 1.95 13.05
CA SER A 6 -27.50 3.14 13.39
C SER A 6 -26.11 2.95 12.80
N VAL A 7 -25.94 3.38 11.56
CA VAL A 7 -24.61 3.45 10.96
C VAL A 7 -23.80 4.40 11.83
N GLN A 8 -22.68 3.88 12.34
CA GLN A 8 -21.77 4.66 13.18
C GLN A 8 -20.92 5.53 12.25
N LEU A 9 -21.53 6.60 11.73
CA LEU A 9 -20.93 7.52 10.75
C LEU A 9 -19.58 8.04 11.22
N ASP A 10 -19.46 8.41 12.50
CA ASP A 10 -18.20 8.87 13.10
C ASP A 10 -17.08 7.83 12.98
N ARG A 11 -17.41 6.53 13.11
CA ARG A 11 -16.43 5.45 12.94
C ARG A 11 -16.05 5.25 11.49
N LEU A 12 -16.99 5.40 10.55
CA LEU A 12 -16.70 5.35 9.12
C LEU A 12 -15.79 6.52 8.72
N ASP A 13 -16.04 7.71 9.25
CA ASP A 13 -15.23 8.89 9.01
C ASP A 13 -13.82 8.73 9.58
N SER A 14 -13.66 8.28 10.83
CA SER A 14 -12.33 8.04 11.41
C SER A 14 -11.57 6.95 10.64
N LEU A 15 -12.24 5.86 10.23
CA LEU A 15 -11.62 4.84 9.40
C LEU A 15 -11.14 5.41 8.05
N ALA A 16 -11.98 6.18 7.38
CA ALA A 16 -11.70 6.71 6.04
C ALA A 16 -10.81 7.97 6.03
N GLY A 17 -10.79 8.72 7.12
CA GLY A 17 -10.06 9.97 7.29
C GLY A 17 -8.67 9.77 7.89
N GLU A 18 -8.51 8.79 8.77
CA GLU A 18 -7.31 8.66 9.59
C GLU A 18 -6.66 7.28 9.42
N ARG A 19 -7.41 6.20 9.67
CA ARG A 19 -6.81 4.86 9.77
C ARG A 19 -6.35 4.31 8.43
N LEU A 20 -7.21 4.28 7.41
CA LEU A 20 -6.84 3.76 6.09
C LEU A 20 -5.78 4.64 5.40
N PRO A 21 -5.88 5.99 5.43
CA PRO A 21 -4.80 6.84 4.94
C PRO A 21 -3.48 6.65 5.69
N GLY A 22 -3.51 6.48 7.03
CA GLY A 22 -2.32 6.20 7.82
C GLY A 22 -1.65 4.88 7.46
N MET A 23 -2.45 3.82 7.23
CA MET A 23 -1.94 2.54 6.75
C MET A 23 -1.33 2.64 5.35
N ALA A 24 -1.97 3.39 4.44
CA ALA A 24 -1.45 3.64 3.10
C ALA A 24 -0.10 4.40 3.16
N GLY A 25 0.00 5.41 4.05
CA GLY A 25 1.24 6.12 4.30
C GLY A 25 2.37 5.21 4.77
N ALA A 26 2.12 4.37 5.78
CA ALA A 26 3.11 3.41 6.27
C ALA A 26 3.56 2.40 5.20
N MET A 27 2.65 1.94 4.33
CA MET A 27 3.01 1.10 3.19
C MET A 27 3.82 1.83 2.12
N GLY A 28 3.51 3.11 1.88
CA GLY A 28 4.31 3.97 1.00
C GLY A 28 5.73 4.21 1.54
N GLU A 29 5.88 4.36 2.85
CA GLU A 29 7.19 4.43 3.51
C GLU A 29 7.96 3.11 3.36
N ALA A 30 7.31 1.96 3.60
CA ALA A 30 7.91 0.65 3.41
C ALA A 30 8.38 0.43 1.96
N LEU A 31 7.58 0.85 0.98
CA LEU A 31 7.94 0.82 -0.43
C LEU A 31 9.16 1.70 -0.73
N SER A 32 9.21 2.90 -0.13
CA SER A 32 10.35 3.80 -0.29
C SER A 32 11.64 3.21 0.30
N HIS A 33 11.55 2.53 1.44
CA HIS A 33 12.68 1.80 2.01
C HIS A 33 13.11 0.62 1.14
N LEU A 34 12.15 -0.17 0.62
CA LEU A 34 12.43 -1.28 -0.28
C LEU A 34 13.17 -0.79 -1.54
N ASN A 35 12.68 0.29 -2.17
CA ASN A 35 13.33 0.86 -3.36
C ASN A 35 14.78 1.25 -3.10
N ARG A 36 15.06 1.87 -1.94
CA ARG A 36 16.43 2.22 -1.55
C ARG A 36 17.32 0.98 -1.40
N VAL A 37 16.81 -0.07 -0.76
CA VAL A 37 17.55 -1.34 -0.59
C VAL A 37 17.83 -2.00 -1.94
N ILE A 38 16.88 -1.96 -2.87
CA ILE A 38 17.07 -2.49 -4.24
C ILE A 38 18.22 -1.75 -4.93
N ASP A 39 18.21 -0.42 -4.92
CA ASP A 39 19.23 0.41 -5.56
C ASP A 39 20.63 0.15 -4.96
N GLU A 40 20.72 0.05 -3.64
CA GLU A 40 21.97 -0.26 -2.93
C GLU A 40 22.47 -1.69 -3.22
N THR A 41 21.56 -2.66 -3.32
CA THR A 41 21.91 -4.07 -3.48
C THR A 41 22.22 -4.43 -4.94
N ASP A 42 21.58 -3.80 -5.93
CA ASP A 42 21.88 -4.06 -7.35
C ASP A 42 23.35 -3.71 -7.68
N GLY A 43 23.89 -2.67 -7.04
CA GLY A 43 25.32 -2.34 -7.12
C GLY A 43 26.24 -3.42 -6.56
N ALA A 44 25.81 -4.17 -5.54
CA ALA A 44 26.60 -5.26 -4.96
C ALA A 44 26.66 -6.50 -5.87
N PHE A 45 25.68 -6.70 -6.75
CA PHE A 45 25.69 -7.78 -7.74
C PHE A 45 26.55 -7.46 -8.97
N ILE A 46 26.90 -6.20 -9.18
CA ILE A 46 27.84 -5.77 -10.24
C ILE A 46 29.25 -5.90 -9.67
N ALA A 47 29.78 -7.13 -9.64
CA ALA A 47 31.18 -7.38 -9.31
C ALA A 47 32.13 -6.57 -10.25
N PRO A 48 33.35 -6.23 -9.81
CA PRO A 48 34.36 -5.63 -10.69
C PRO A 48 34.64 -6.52 -11.92
N PRO A 49 35.31 -6.01 -12.98
CA PRO A 49 35.44 -6.66 -14.29
C PRO A 49 36.35 -7.92 -14.30
N SER A 50 36.51 -8.60 -13.17
CA SER A 50 37.28 -9.82 -13.00
C SER A 50 36.38 -11.05 -13.05
N GLY A 51 35.75 -11.35 -14.19
CA GLY A 51 35.20 -12.69 -14.54
C GLY A 51 34.15 -13.35 -13.61
N GLU A 52 33.84 -12.78 -12.45
CA GLU A 52 32.95 -13.31 -11.41
C GLU A 52 31.52 -12.78 -11.54
N ALA A 53 31.26 -11.91 -12.53
CA ALA A 53 29.93 -11.38 -12.82
C ALA A 53 28.88 -12.48 -13.07
N ASP A 54 29.31 -13.64 -13.57
CA ASP A 54 28.44 -14.81 -13.76
C ASP A 54 28.06 -15.52 -12.45
N LEU A 55 28.90 -15.44 -11.39
CA LEU A 55 28.63 -16.14 -10.12
C LEU A 55 27.40 -15.58 -9.41
N PHE A 56 27.15 -14.28 -9.56
CA PHE A 56 26.03 -13.60 -8.91
C PHE A 56 24.84 -13.34 -9.83
N ALA A 57 24.94 -13.68 -11.12
CA ALA A 57 23.87 -13.43 -12.10
C ALA A 57 22.55 -14.14 -11.74
N GLY A 58 22.63 -15.37 -11.24
CA GLY A 58 21.45 -16.12 -10.76
C GLY A 58 20.83 -15.47 -9.53
N ALA A 59 21.65 -15.18 -8.50
CA ALA A 59 21.19 -14.52 -7.28
C ALA A 59 20.59 -13.13 -7.55
N ARG A 60 21.18 -12.36 -8.47
CA ARG A 60 20.65 -11.07 -8.91
C ARG A 60 19.28 -11.21 -9.57
N THR A 61 19.10 -12.23 -10.42
CA THR A 61 17.82 -12.48 -11.09
C THR A 61 16.73 -12.81 -10.08
N GLU A 62 16.99 -13.74 -9.16
CA GLU A 62 16.05 -14.11 -8.10
C GLU A 62 15.74 -12.93 -7.16
N PHE A 63 16.75 -12.13 -6.83
CA PHE A 63 16.59 -10.91 -6.05
C PHE A 63 15.63 -9.93 -6.75
N ARG A 64 15.86 -9.62 -8.03
CA ARG A 64 15.01 -8.71 -8.81
C ARG A 64 13.57 -9.20 -8.89
N VAL A 65 13.35 -10.47 -9.21
CA VAL A 65 12.00 -11.06 -9.28
C VAL A 65 11.29 -10.92 -7.92
N THR A 66 12.00 -11.21 -6.83
CA THR A 66 11.46 -11.09 -5.47
C THR A 66 11.09 -9.65 -5.13
N THR A 67 11.99 -8.71 -5.42
CA THR A 67 11.79 -7.31 -5.09
C THR A 67 10.71 -6.66 -5.94
N ASP A 68 10.61 -7.00 -7.22
CA ASP A 68 9.55 -6.55 -8.12
C ASP A 68 8.18 -7.01 -7.60
N TYR A 69 8.07 -8.26 -7.16
CA TYR A 69 6.85 -8.79 -6.54
C TYR A 69 6.47 -8.02 -5.27
N LEU A 70 7.44 -7.78 -4.37
CA LEU A 70 7.21 -7.03 -3.14
C LEU A 70 6.79 -5.58 -3.41
N GLN A 71 7.41 -4.92 -4.39
CA GLN A 71 7.02 -3.58 -4.81
C GLN A 71 5.57 -3.55 -5.29
N GLN A 72 5.19 -4.50 -6.15
CA GLN A 72 3.82 -4.58 -6.68
C GLN A 72 2.80 -4.78 -5.55
N VAL A 73 3.05 -5.73 -4.63
CA VAL A 73 2.15 -5.98 -3.49
C VAL A 73 1.97 -4.73 -2.62
N LEU A 74 3.05 -3.99 -2.35
CA LEU A 74 2.96 -2.76 -1.56
C LEU A 74 2.17 -1.68 -2.30
N GLN A 75 2.43 -1.47 -3.61
CA GLN A 75 1.72 -0.50 -4.43
C GLN A 75 0.22 -0.82 -4.53
N ASP A 76 -0.13 -2.08 -4.78
CA ASP A 76 -1.51 -2.53 -4.88
C ASP A 76 -2.26 -2.33 -3.56
N ASN A 77 -1.61 -2.63 -2.42
CA ASN A 77 -2.23 -2.41 -1.11
C ASN A 77 -2.42 -0.93 -0.79
N VAL A 78 -1.48 -0.05 -1.15
CA VAL A 78 -1.67 1.41 -1.04
C VAL A 78 -2.91 1.83 -1.84
N GLY A 79 -2.99 1.44 -3.11
CA GLY A 79 -4.14 1.75 -3.97
C GLY A 79 -5.47 1.23 -3.40
N ASN A 80 -5.48 -0.01 -2.90
CA ASN A 80 -6.66 -0.63 -2.29
C ASN A 80 -7.12 0.12 -1.02
N LEU A 81 -6.19 0.54 -0.17
CA LEU A 81 -6.49 1.30 1.04
C LEU A 81 -7.06 2.68 0.72
N GLU A 82 -6.52 3.37 -0.29
CA GLU A 82 -7.05 4.64 -0.77
C GLU A 82 -8.44 4.50 -1.38
N LEU A 83 -8.68 3.45 -2.17
CA LEU A 83 -9.99 3.14 -2.74
C LEU A 83 -11.01 2.81 -1.65
N ALA A 84 -10.61 2.01 -0.65
CA ALA A 84 -11.45 1.70 0.49
C ALA A 84 -11.82 2.97 1.28
N ALA A 85 -10.86 3.87 1.51
CA ALA A 85 -11.12 5.16 2.16
C ALA A 85 -12.14 6.00 1.36
N LYS A 86 -11.99 6.09 0.03
CA LYS A 86 -12.95 6.80 -0.84
C LYS A 86 -14.34 6.18 -0.77
N ALA A 87 -14.43 4.85 -0.82
CA ALA A 87 -15.70 4.13 -0.75
C ALA A 87 -16.41 4.37 0.59
N LEU A 88 -15.69 4.34 1.71
CA LEU A 88 -16.28 4.60 3.03
C LEU A 88 -16.78 6.04 3.16
N ARG A 89 -16.08 7.03 2.61
CA ARG A 89 -16.55 8.43 2.58
C ARG A 89 -17.84 8.57 1.77
N GLU A 90 -17.90 7.92 0.62
CA GLU A 90 -19.10 7.93 -0.23
C GLU A 90 -20.29 7.26 0.48
N ILE A 91 -20.06 6.13 1.15
CA ILE A 91 -21.09 5.46 1.96
C ILE A 91 -21.58 6.39 3.08
N ALA A 92 -20.67 6.99 3.85
CA ALA A 92 -21.03 7.93 4.91
C ALA A 92 -21.83 9.13 4.39
N SER A 93 -21.44 9.69 3.23
CA SER A 93 -22.15 10.78 2.56
C SER A 93 -23.61 10.40 2.22
N ARG A 94 -23.82 9.21 1.63
CA ARG A 94 -25.17 8.73 1.27
C ARG A 94 -26.06 8.52 2.48
N TYR A 95 -25.51 8.02 3.58
CA TYR A 95 -26.28 7.89 4.83
C TYR A 95 -26.68 9.25 5.40
N ARG A 96 -25.79 10.26 5.41
CA ARG A 96 -26.16 11.62 5.84
C ARG A 96 -27.28 12.23 4.99
N GLN A 97 -27.22 12.03 3.67
CA GLN A 97 -28.26 12.48 2.75
C GLN A 97 -29.61 11.77 3.00
N ALA A 98 -29.58 10.45 3.25
CA ALA A 98 -30.78 9.68 3.56
C ALA A 98 -31.42 10.07 4.91
N ASP A 99 -30.61 10.46 5.90
CA ASP A 99 -31.05 10.90 7.22
C ASP A 99 -31.43 12.40 7.26
N GLY A 100 -31.38 13.11 6.12
CA GLY A 100 -31.73 14.53 6.04
C GLY A 100 -30.74 15.49 6.72
N GLN A 101 -29.50 15.04 6.97
CA GLN A 101 -28.42 15.83 7.57
C GLN A 101 -27.51 16.50 6.51
N GLY A 102 -28.08 16.81 5.34
CA GLY A 102 -27.37 17.45 4.22
C GLY A 102 -27.21 18.97 4.37
#